data_AF-A0A8B8F1N7-F1
#
_entry.id   AF-A0A8B8F1N7-F1
#
_cell.length_a   1.000
_cell.length_b   1.000
_cell.length_c   1.000
_cell.angle_alpha   90.00
_cell.angle_beta   90.00
_cell.angle_gamma   90.00
#
_symmetry.space_group_name_H-M   'P 1'
#
loop_
_entity.id
_entity.type
_entity.pdbx_description
1 polymer ?
#
loop_
_entity_poly.entity_id
_entity_poly.type
_entity_poly.pdbx_seq_one_letter_code
_entity_poly.pdbx_strand_id
1 'polypeptide(L)'
;MMSNTLLFYGVSFICVGHLFLLIETCNYPSDLQSAVWEDSQKGSLTYTTNQMTGYTYSSYSSGSSIWNCFLIDGDYVVSKATGTINLFSAQYDVYICQKFTKITSFSYSYYLESDVQSNANNDRLNVFPTGNSVTVSQACAKTMDIPTEEFHVLVKNSNIADVKQWFPTPLLGKFEYTKVTAAGVSSCGSGSVWDDCTNRTTMSINMTQCSSVVAFSQGVTYCVTYITKGSTYYVVVVNPGIADGTTYFRFACLAVSQSGSTVTVVEKSGSCGAGQNTSLAGTGGAKYTMTPYETCPFTTDSPSEPSSDIGLIIGIVVGLLVLLIIGAVVGYCIYKKKKNQIYDREKKENANYLQGSRPPLYSGISS
;
A
#
# COMPACT_ATOMS: atom_id res chain seq x y z
N MET A 1 -24.75 32.11 69.89
CA MET A 1 -25.84 32.32 68.92
C MET A 1 -25.51 31.55 67.64
N MET A 2 -26.34 30.54 67.34
CA MET A 2 -26.63 29.89 66.04
C MET A 2 -25.46 29.64 65.08
N SER A 3 -24.96 28.41 64.94
CA SER A 3 -25.51 27.28 64.14
C SER A 3 -25.58 27.56 62.64
N ASN A 4 -24.76 26.87 61.84
CA ASN A 4 -25.29 25.88 60.89
C ASN A 4 -24.19 25.06 60.20
N THR A 5 -24.21 23.78 60.55
CA THR A 5 -23.65 22.64 59.84
C THR A 5 -24.36 22.46 58.49
N LEU A 6 -23.61 22.23 57.41
CA LEU A 6 -24.14 21.58 56.21
C LEU A 6 -23.13 20.54 55.71
N LEU A 7 -23.43 19.29 56.06
CA LEU A 7 -22.83 18.08 55.52
C LEU A 7 -23.28 17.91 54.06
N PHE A 8 -22.36 18.05 53.11
CA PHE A 8 -22.54 17.48 51.77
C PHE A 8 -21.79 16.15 51.70
N TYR A 9 -22.56 15.06 51.71
CA TYR A 9 -22.10 13.74 51.29
C TYR A 9 -21.84 13.78 49.77
N GLY A 10 -20.59 14.04 49.40
CA GLY A 10 -20.11 13.82 48.03
C GLY A 10 -19.80 12.34 47.84
N VAL A 11 -20.65 11.64 47.10
CA VAL A 11 -20.37 10.28 46.61
C VAL A 11 -19.16 10.36 45.69
N SER A 12 -18.02 9.92 46.18
CA SER A 12 -16.78 9.80 45.40
C SER A 12 -16.94 8.64 44.42
N PHE A 13 -17.41 8.93 43.21
CA PHE A 13 -17.26 8.02 42.08
C PHE A 13 -15.77 7.99 41.72
N ILE A 14 -15.07 6.98 42.24
CA ILE A 14 -13.79 6.54 41.69
C ILE A 14 -14.12 6.01 40.30
N CYS A 15 -14.02 6.87 39.29
CA CYS A 15 -13.85 6.43 37.92
C CYS A 15 -12.52 5.67 37.91
N VAL A 16 -12.60 4.35 38.04
CA VAL A 16 -11.56 3.45 37.57
C VAL A 16 -11.51 3.71 36.07
N GLY A 17 -10.67 4.68 35.67
CA GLY A 17 -10.23 4.84 34.32
C GLY A 17 -9.53 3.56 33.94
N HIS A 18 -10.29 2.59 33.42
CA HIS A 18 -9.76 1.70 32.43
C HIS A 18 -9.22 2.60 31.33
N LEU A 19 -7.91 2.87 31.43
CA LEU A 19 -7.06 3.16 30.31
C LEU A 19 -7.29 2.00 29.35
N PHE A 20 -8.31 2.10 28.50
CA PHE A 20 -8.33 1.39 27.25
C PHE A 20 -7.09 1.92 26.52
N LEU A 21 -5.98 1.22 26.72
CA LEU A 21 -4.93 1.16 25.73
C LEU A 21 -5.65 0.66 24.47
N LEU A 22 -6.07 1.61 23.62
CA LEU A 22 -6.29 1.31 22.23
C LEU A 22 -4.94 0.80 21.76
N ILE A 23 -4.78 -0.52 21.72
CA ILE A 23 -3.71 -1.14 20.98
C ILE A 23 -4.07 -0.75 19.54
N GLU A 24 -3.48 0.33 19.04
CA GLU A 24 -3.52 0.60 17.61
C GLU A 24 -2.80 -0.58 16.95
N THR A 25 -3.58 -1.56 16.51
CA THR A 25 -3.07 -2.64 15.69
C THR A 25 -2.68 -2.00 14.36
N CYS A 26 -1.39 -2.02 14.05
CA CYS A 26 -0.88 -1.58 12.75
C CYS A 26 -1.63 -2.31 11.63
N ASN A 27 -2.21 -1.55 10.72
CA ASN A 27 -2.87 -2.07 9.53
C ASN A 27 -2.21 -1.48 8.29
N TYR A 28 -1.94 -2.31 7.29
CA TYR A 28 -1.41 -1.83 6.01
C TYR A 28 -2.37 -0.82 5.35
N PRO A 29 -1.90 0.08 4.49
CA PRO A 29 -2.76 0.98 3.71
C PRO A 29 -3.94 0.24 3.07
N SER A 30 -5.15 0.80 3.18
CA SER A 30 -6.40 0.12 2.78
C SER A 30 -6.40 -0.39 1.35
N ASP A 31 -5.73 0.33 0.45
CA ASP A 31 -5.64 -0.04 -0.97
C ASP A 31 -4.87 -1.36 -1.18
N LEU A 32 -3.86 -1.62 -0.34
CA LEU A 32 -3.04 -2.83 -0.38
C LEU A 32 -3.81 -4.05 0.13
N GLN A 33 -4.70 -3.87 1.11
CA GLN A 33 -5.33 -4.96 1.85
C GLN A 33 -6.19 -5.88 0.99
N SER A 34 -6.31 -7.13 1.43
CA SER A 34 -7.18 -8.17 0.86
C SER A 34 -6.94 -8.39 -0.63
N ALA A 35 -5.69 -8.31 -1.06
CA ALA A 35 -5.31 -8.40 -2.46
C ALA A 35 -3.95 -9.06 -2.66
N VAL A 36 -3.77 -9.59 -3.87
CA VAL A 36 -2.49 -10.07 -4.38
C VAL A 36 -1.85 -8.97 -5.21
N TRP A 37 -0.59 -8.71 -4.93
CA TRP A 37 0.24 -7.69 -5.56
C TRP A 37 1.46 -8.35 -6.18
N GLU A 38 1.77 -7.97 -7.41
CA GLU A 38 3.00 -8.36 -8.07
C GLU A 38 4.08 -7.34 -7.69
N ASP A 39 5.13 -7.81 -7.03
CA ASP A 39 6.30 -7.03 -6.63
C ASP A 39 7.45 -7.23 -7.60
N SER A 40 8.07 -6.13 -8.02
CA SER A 40 9.16 -6.14 -9.00
C SER A 40 10.45 -6.77 -8.49
N GLN A 41 10.58 -7.06 -7.19
CA GLN A 41 11.75 -7.69 -6.59
C GLN A 41 11.45 -9.10 -6.07
N LYS A 42 10.34 -9.26 -5.35
CA LYS A 42 10.02 -10.47 -4.57
C LYS A 42 8.91 -11.31 -5.20
N GLY A 43 8.32 -10.88 -6.31
CA GLY A 43 7.25 -11.61 -7.00
C GLY A 43 5.90 -11.42 -6.32
N SER A 44 5.06 -12.45 -6.30
CA SER A 44 3.68 -12.31 -5.80
C SER A 44 3.63 -12.18 -4.28
N LEU A 45 3.04 -11.09 -3.81
CA LEU A 45 2.81 -10.76 -2.40
C LEU A 45 1.32 -10.73 -2.09
N THR A 46 0.91 -11.26 -0.95
CA THR A 46 -0.49 -11.15 -0.50
C THR A 46 -0.57 -10.30 0.75
N TYR A 47 -1.39 -9.26 0.71
CA TYR A 47 -1.64 -8.40 1.86
C TYR A 47 -3.03 -8.71 2.43
N THR A 48 -3.09 -8.94 3.74
CA THR A 48 -4.31 -8.85 4.54
C THR A 48 -4.35 -7.49 5.23
N THR A 49 -5.24 -7.29 6.19
CA THR A 49 -5.30 -6.06 6.98
C THR A 49 -3.98 -5.78 7.72
N ASN A 50 -3.35 -6.79 8.31
CA ASN A 50 -2.16 -6.62 9.17
C ASN A 50 -1.00 -7.55 8.82
N GLN A 51 -1.10 -8.37 7.77
CA GLN A 51 -0.07 -9.32 7.37
C GLN A 51 0.25 -9.22 5.88
N MET A 52 1.53 -9.34 5.54
CA MET A 52 2.06 -9.48 4.18
C MET A 52 2.73 -10.85 4.08
N THR A 53 2.39 -11.62 3.05
CA THR A 53 3.00 -12.93 2.77
C THR A 53 3.64 -12.95 1.37
N GLY A 54 4.59 -13.86 1.16
CA GLY A 54 5.31 -14.03 -0.11
C GLY A 54 6.64 -13.26 -0.17
N TYR A 55 6.81 -12.23 0.67
CA TYR A 55 8.06 -11.47 0.75
C TYR A 55 9.11 -12.32 1.46
N THR A 56 9.99 -12.98 0.72
CA THR A 56 11.00 -13.87 1.30
C THR A 56 12.29 -13.13 1.62
N TYR A 57 12.86 -13.45 2.78
CA TYR A 57 14.25 -13.16 3.11
C TYR A 57 14.90 -14.42 3.70
N SER A 58 16.22 -14.51 3.58
CA SER A 58 16.99 -15.50 4.33
C SER A 58 18.27 -14.88 4.87
N SER A 59 18.58 -15.19 6.12
CA SER A 59 19.73 -14.69 6.87
C SER A 59 20.15 -15.75 7.88
N TYR A 60 21.44 -16.11 7.91
CA TYR A 60 22.02 -17.12 8.82
C TYR A 60 21.20 -18.42 8.94
N SER A 61 20.92 -19.06 7.80
CA SER A 61 20.11 -20.29 7.67
C SER A 61 18.68 -20.23 8.24
N SER A 62 18.19 -19.03 8.55
CA SER A 62 16.82 -18.75 8.98
C SER A 62 16.18 -17.79 7.99
N GLY A 63 14.85 -17.76 7.96
CA GLY A 63 14.12 -16.88 7.04
C GLY A 63 12.63 -16.94 7.30
N SER A 64 11.91 -15.99 6.74
CA SER A 64 10.45 -15.98 6.76
C SER A 64 9.92 -15.43 5.45
N SER A 65 8.69 -15.81 5.14
CA SER A 65 7.90 -15.24 4.05
C SER A 65 6.69 -14.47 4.56
N ILE A 66 6.55 -14.33 5.88
CA ILE A 66 5.38 -13.76 6.55
C ILE A 66 5.83 -12.58 7.41
N TRP A 67 5.20 -11.42 7.19
CA TRP A 67 5.51 -10.17 7.86
C TRP A 67 4.24 -9.54 8.41
N ASN A 68 4.28 -9.07 9.65
CA ASN A 68 3.17 -8.36 10.26
C ASN A 68 3.45 -6.86 10.18
N CYS A 69 2.41 -6.08 9.89
CA CYS A 69 2.46 -4.63 10.03
C CYS A 69 2.88 -4.32 11.47
N PHE A 70 3.95 -3.55 11.62
CA PHE A 70 4.50 -3.20 12.92
C PHE A 70 4.24 -1.74 13.26
N LEU A 71 4.64 -0.81 12.39
CA LEU A 71 4.43 0.63 12.56
C LEU A 71 4.17 1.31 11.21
N ILE A 72 3.42 2.40 11.22
CA ILE A 72 3.24 3.30 10.08
C ILE A 72 3.44 4.73 10.55
N ASP A 73 4.20 5.51 9.79
CA ASP A 73 4.35 6.95 9.99
C ASP A 73 4.45 7.64 8.62
N GLY A 74 3.39 8.36 8.24
CA GLY A 74 3.24 8.92 6.90
C GLY A 74 3.37 7.84 5.82
N ASP A 75 4.37 8.00 4.95
CA ASP A 75 4.65 7.09 3.83
C ASP A 75 5.52 5.89 4.21
N TYR A 76 6.01 5.82 5.45
CA TYR A 76 6.84 4.73 5.94
C TYR A 76 5.97 3.63 6.54
N VAL A 77 6.13 2.41 6.02
CA VAL A 77 5.50 1.20 6.51
C VAL A 77 6.60 0.26 6.99
N VAL A 78 6.59 -0.03 8.29
CA VAL A 78 7.53 -0.96 8.91
C VAL A 78 6.81 -2.29 9.13
N SER A 79 7.42 -3.35 8.59
CA SER A 79 6.89 -4.71 8.71
C SER A 79 7.89 -5.55 9.50
N LYS A 80 7.40 -6.29 10.49
CA LYS A 80 8.19 -7.20 11.33
C LYS A 80 7.99 -8.64 10.86
N ALA A 81 9.08 -9.37 10.62
CA ALA A 81 9.01 -10.77 10.24
C ALA A 81 8.35 -11.62 11.33
N THR A 82 7.64 -12.67 10.91
CA THR A 82 7.16 -13.70 11.83
C THR A 82 8.31 -14.65 12.17
N GLY A 83 8.56 -14.82 13.46
CA GLY A 83 9.70 -15.58 13.98
C GLY A 83 10.90 -14.69 14.30
N THR A 84 11.99 -15.31 14.74
CA THR A 84 13.24 -14.65 15.07
C THR A 84 14.40 -15.33 14.36
N ILE A 85 15.50 -14.62 14.19
CA ILE A 85 16.78 -15.20 13.78
C ILE A 85 17.69 -15.36 15.00
N ASN A 86 18.57 -16.35 14.97
CA ASN A 86 19.55 -16.57 16.03
C ASN A 86 20.92 -16.07 15.58
N LEU A 87 21.45 -15.07 16.30
CA LEU A 87 22.79 -14.55 16.09
C LEU A 87 23.57 -14.73 17.40
N PHE A 88 24.63 -15.54 17.35
CA PHE A 88 25.50 -15.79 18.50
C PHE A 88 24.75 -16.20 19.78
N SER A 89 23.77 -17.10 19.65
CA SER A 89 22.90 -17.61 20.73
C SER A 89 21.90 -16.59 21.30
N ALA A 90 21.73 -15.43 20.66
CA ALA A 90 20.71 -14.44 20.99
C ALA A 90 19.65 -14.34 19.89
N GLN A 91 18.39 -14.09 20.28
CA GLN A 91 17.27 -13.95 19.35
C GLN A 91 17.10 -12.50 18.91
N TYR A 92 16.89 -12.32 17.61
CA TYR A 92 16.67 -11.03 16.98
C TYR A 92 15.38 -11.03 16.16
N ASP A 93 14.66 -9.93 16.25
CA ASP A 93 13.54 -9.58 15.40
C ASP A 93 14.06 -8.89 14.12
N VAL A 94 13.44 -9.20 12.99
CA VAL A 94 13.80 -8.67 11.67
C VAL A 94 12.73 -7.72 11.16
N TYR A 95 13.16 -6.59 10.61
CA TYR A 95 12.28 -5.53 10.13
C TYR A 95 12.67 -5.10 8.73
N ILE A 96 11.67 -4.86 7.89
CA ILE A 96 11.81 -4.08 6.65
C ILE A 96 11.11 -2.75 6.84
N CYS A 97 11.70 -1.69 6.30
CA CYS A 97 11.07 -0.38 6.22
C CYS A 97 10.87 -0.01 4.75
N GLN A 98 9.60 0.10 4.35
CA GLN A 98 9.21 0.48 2.99
C GLN A 98 8.70 1.92 3.02
N LYS A 99 9.30 2.80 2.23
CA LYS A 99 8.77 4.13 1.98
C LYS A 99 7.98 4.11 0.69
N PHE A 100 6.66 4.14 0.80
CA PHE A 100 5.76 4.05 -0.35
C PHE A 100 5.54 5.41 -1.01
N THR A 101 5.29 5.38 -2.30
CA THR A 101 4.76 6.50 -3.07
C THR A 101 3.67 5.95 -3.97
N LYS A 102 2.43 6.39 -3.72
CA LYS A 102 1.27 5.97 -4.51
C LYS A 102 1.40 6.51 -5.94
N ILE A 103 1.24 5.63 -6.91
CA ILE A 103 1.22 6.00 -8.34
C ILE A 103 -0.24 6.06 -8.78
N THR A 104 -0.96 4.95 -8.62
CA THR A 104 -2.40 4.81 -8.89
C THR A 104 -3.08 4.15 -7.68
N SER A 105 -4.40 3.94 -7.75
CA SER A 105 -5.08 3.10 -6.74
C SER A 105 -4.69 1.61 -6.82
N PHE A 106 -3.94 1.22 -7.86
CA PHE A 106 -3.54 -0.16 -8.15
C PHE A 106 -2.03 -0.33 -8.29
N SER A 107 -1.24 0.72 -8.02
CA SER A 107 0.22 0.64 -8.08
C SER A 107 0.91 1.60 -7.12
N TYR A 108 2.04 1.14 -6.60
CA TYR A 108 2.93 1.89 -5.73
C TYR A 108 4.36 1.75 -6.22
N SER A 109 5.16 2.79 -6.05
CA SER A 109 6.62 2.66 -5.99
C SER A 109 7.06 2.67 -4.54
N TYR A 110 8.20 2.06 -4.23
CA TYR A 110 8.78 2.15 -2.90
C TYR A 110 10.30 2.00 -2.88
N TYR A 111 10.90 2.54 -1.82
CA TYR A 111 12.29 2.30 -1.44
C TYR A 111 12.34 1.45 -0.16
N LEU A 112 13.37 0.61 -0.05
CA LEU A 112 13.70 -0.07 1.21
C LEU A 112 14.68 0.80 2.00
N GLU A 113 14.20 1.43 3.05
CA GLU A 113 14.92 2.45 3.82
C GLU A 113 15.78 1.82 4.91
N SER A 114 16.72 0.97 4.51
CA SER A 114 17.71 0.35 5.40
C SER A 114 18.99 0.01 4.64
N ASP A 115 20.08 -0.20 5.38
CA ASP A 115 21.36 -0.60 4.79
C ASP A 115 21.29 -2.03 4.22
N VAL A 116 22.15 -2.30 3.24
CA VAL A 116 22.32 -3.63 2.66
C VAL A 116 22.99 -4.55 3.67
N GLN A 117 22.38 -5.71 3.90
CA GLN A 117 22.85 -6.73 4.83
C GLN A 117 23.47 -7.90 4.05
N SER A 118 24.80 -7.98 4.03
CA SER A 118 25.53 -9.01 3.25
C SER A 118 25.24 -10.44 3.71
N ASN A 119 24.98 -10.59 5.00
CA ASN A 119 24.53 -11.80 5.69
C ASN A 119 23.07 -12.20 5.37
N ALA A 120 22.30 -11.32 4.71
CA ALA A 120 20.94 -11.58 4.26
C ALA A 120 20.82 -11.60 2.73
N ASN A 121 21.80 -12.17 2.03
CA ASN A 121 21.90 -12.18 0.57
C ASN A 121 21.86 -10.79 -0.07
N ASN A 122 22.39 -9.78 0.64
CA ASN A 122 22.35 -8.38 0.25
C ASN A 122 20.93 -7.78 0.19
N ASP A 123 19.98 -8.31 0.96
CA ASP A 123 18.70 -7.64 1.20
C ASP A 123 18.88 -6.40 2.11
N ARG A 124 17.94 -5.45 2.01
CA ARG A 124 17.85 -4.28 2.89
C ARG A 124 16.86 -4.56 4.02
N LEU A 125 17.41 -4.76 5.22
CA LEU A 125 16.65 -5.01 6.44
C LEU A 125 17.42 -4.53 7.67
N ASN A 126 16.70 -4.33 8.77
CA ASN A 126 17.27 -4.03 10.08
C ASN A 126 16.91 -5.12 11.10
N VAL A 127 17.82 -5.37 12.04
CA VAL A 127 17.65 -6.40 13.07
C VAL A 127 17.85 -5.82 14.45
N PHE A 128 17.00 -6.21 15.40
CA PHE A 128 17.06 -5.75 16.79
C PHE A 128 16.88 -6.92 17.75
N PRO A 129 17.54 -6.92 18.93
CA PRO A 129 17.29 -7.92 19.96
C PRO A 129 15.80 -8.04 20.29
N THR A 130 15.30 -9.27 20.42
CA THR A 130 13.90 -9.52 20.72
C THR A 130 13.50 -8.87 22.05
N GLY A 131 12.35 -8.20 22.07
CA GLY A 131 11.82 -7.49 23.24
C GLY A 131 12.21 -6.00 23.30
N ASN A 132 13.09 -5.53 22.41
CA ASN A 132 13.36 -4.09 22.30
C ASN A 132 12.15 -3.33 21.75
N SER A 133 11.91 -2.14 22.29
CA SER A 133 11.01 -1.18 21.67
C SER A 133 11.73 -0.55 20.47
N VAL A 134 11.14 -0.70 19.28
CA VAL A 134 11.68 -0.20 18.03
C VAL A 134 10.71 0.85 17.49
N THR A 135 11.25 2.01 17.12
CA THR A 135 10.51 3.11 16.47
C THR A 135 10.65 3.04 14.95
N VAL A 136 9.82 3.78 14.20
CA VAL A 136 9.97 3.90 12.74
C VAL A 136 11.36 4.42 12.36
N SER A 137 11.84 5.48 13.01
CA SER A 137 13.18 6.02 12.73
C SER A 137 14.31 5.01 12.95
N GLN A 138 14.17 4.09 13.91
CA GLN A 138 15.17 3.04 14.13
C GLN A 138 15.05 1.93 13.07
N ALA A 139 13.84 1.47 12.78
CA ALA A 139 13.61 0.43 11.78
C ALA A 139 13.97 0.88 10.35
N CYS A 140 13.88 2.19 10.08
CA CYS A 140 14.22 2.82 8.81
C CYS A 140 15.62 3.47 8.82
N ALA A 141 16.45 3.17 9.83
CA ALA A 141 17.79 3.71 9.92
C ALA A 141 18.67 3.14 8.80
N LYS A 142 19.46 4.04 8.20
CA LYS A 142 20.45 3.75 7.15
C LYS A 142 21.67 4.64 7.37
N THR A 143 22.84 4.13 7.03
CA THR A 143 24.11 4.89 7.12
C THR A 143 24.39 5.67 5.86
N MET A 144 23.86 5.22 4.72
CA MET A 144 23.98 5.84 3.41
C MET A 144 22.60 6.01 2.79
N ASP A 145 22.41 7.09 2.04
CA ASP A 145 21.17 7.28 1.29
C ASP A 145 20.97 6.16 0.25
N ILE A 146 19.71 5.79 0.05
CA ILE A 146 19.35 4.78 -0.94
C ILE A 146 19.65 5.37 -2.33
N PRO A 147 20.42 4.66 -3.19
CA PRO A 147 20.65 5.11 -4.56
C PRO A 147 19.32 5.38 -5.25
N THR A 148 19.19 6.55 -5.86
CA THR A 148 17.93 6.98 -6.49
C THR A 148 17.38 5.92 -7.45
N GLU A 149 18.24 5.29 -8.25
CA GLU A 149 17.87 4.24 -9.20
C GLU A 149 17.40 2.91 -8.56
N GLU A 150 17.62 2.71 -7.27
CA GLU A 150 17.27 1.47 -6.56
C GLU A 150 15.88 1.58 -5.94
N PHE A 151 14.85 1.43 -6.77
CA PHE A 151 13.46 1.45 -6.34
C PHE A 151 12.68 0.25 -6.89
N HIS A 152 11.57 -0.03 -6.20
CA HIS A 152 10.70 -1.17 -6.47
C HIS A 152 9.28 -0.71 -6.76
N VAL A 153 8.49 -1.58 -7.36
CA VAL A 153 7.11 -1.31 -7.75
C VAL A 153 6.22 -2.47 -7.33
N LEU A 154 5.06 -2.13 -6.81
CA LEU A 154 3.94 -3.03 -6.58
C LEU A 154 2.84 -2.73 -7.60
N VAL A 155 2.28 -3.76 -8.24
CA VAL A 155 1.10 -3.67 -9.10
C VAL A 155 0.05 -4.66 -8.62
N LYS A 156 -1.19 -4.21 -8.43
CA LYS A 156 -2.29 -5.10 -8.02
C LYS A 156 -2.57 -6.09 -9.16
N ASN A 157 -2.47 -7.39 -8.86
CA ASN A 157 -2.49 -8.44 -9.89
C ASN A 157 -3.79 -8.41 -10.73
N SER A 158 -4.93 -8.10 -10.10
CA SER A 158 -6.22 -8.00 -10.79
C SER A 158 -6.39 -6.76 -11.68
N ASN A 159 -5.46 -5.80 -11.63
CA ASN A 159 -5.59 -4.47 -12.25
C ASN A 159 -4.34 -4.05 -13.03
N ILE A 160 -3.56 -5.01 -13.56
CA ILE A 160 -2.35 -4.72 -14.35
C ILE A 160 -2.64 -3.80 -15.55
N ALA A 161 -3.83 -3.86 -16.14
CA ALA A 161 -4.19 -2.98 -17.26
C ALA A 161 -4.42 -1.51 -16.85
N ASP A 162 -4.66 -1.25 -15.56
CA ASP A 162 -5.11 0.04 -15.02
C ASP A 162 -3.96 0.87 -14.42
N VAL A 163 -2.73 0.36 -14.43
CA VAL A 163 -1.55 1.05 -13.83
C VAL A 163 -0.74 1.87 -14.84
N LYS A 164 -1.27 2.02 -16.05
CA LYS A 164 -0.62 2.62 -17.21
C LYS A 164 -0.29 4.10 -16.98
N GLN A 165 1.00 4.41 -16.90
CA GLN A 165 1.54 5.77 -16.90
C GLN A 165 2.18 6.10 -18.24
N TRP A 166 2.48 7.37 -18.50
CA TRP A 166 3.20 7.75 -19.71
C TRP A 166 4.67 7.35 -19.65
N PHE A 167 5.21 6.93 -20.79
CA PHE A 167 6.66 6.78 -20.97
C PHE A 167 7.36 8.16 -20.93
N PRO A 168 8.61 8.23 -20.44
CA PRO A 168 9.36 9.48 -20.45
C PRO A 168 9.67 9.94 -21.87
N THR A 169 9.89 11.25 -22.05
CA THR A 169 10.05 11.89 -23.36
C THR A 169 11.04 11.20 -24.31
N PRO A 170 12.22 10.70 -23.88
CA PRO A 170 13.14 10.01 -24.78
C PRO A 170 12.58 8.74 -25.42
N LEU A 171 11.58 8.12 -24.79
CA LEU A 171 10.92 6.94 -25.31
C LEU A 171 9.69 7.27 -26.16
N LEU A 172 9.16 8.51 -26.17
CA LEU A 172 7.95 8.83 -26.96
C LEU A 172 8.25 8.96 -28.47
N GLY A 173 8.38 7.82 -29.14
CA GLY A 173 8.60 7.73 -30.58
C GLY A 173 8.37 6.33 -31.13
N LYS A 174 8.58 6.21 -32.43
CA LYS A 174 8.76 4.93 -33.10
C LYS A 174 10.21 4.84 -33.58
N PHE A 175 10.83 3.71 -33.27
CA PHE A 175 12.26 3.54 -33.44
C PHE A 175 12.58 2.31 -34.26
N GLU A 176 13.62 2.42 -35.08
CA GLU A 176 14.43 1.27 -35.43
C GLU A 176 15.41 0.97 -34.30
N TYR A 177 15.65 -0.31 -33.99
CA TYR A 177 16.56 -0.66 -32.90
C TYR A 177 17.48 -1.84 -33.21
N THR A 178 18.68 -1.76 -32.63
CA THR A 178 19.63 -2.88 -32.55
C THR A 178 19.73 -3.33 -31.09
N LYS A 179 19.61 -4.64 -30.85
CA LYS A 179 19.78 -5.29 -29.56
C LYS A 179 21.19 -5.88 -29.46
N VAL A 180 21.86 -5.69 -28.33
CA VAL A 180 23.14 -6.33 -28.00
C VAL A 180 23.01 -6.97 -26.61
N THR A 181 23.15 -8.29 -26.52
CA THR A 181 23.08 -8.99 -25.22
C THR A 181 24.32 -8.71 -24.37
N ALA A 182 24.27 -9.05 -23.08
CA ALA A 182 25.45 -9.00 -22.20
C ALA A 182 26.65 -9.82 -22.73
N ALA A 183 26.40 -10.86 -23.54
CA ALA A 183 27.43 -11.66 -24.19
C ALA A 183 27.99 -11.02 -25.48
N GLY A 184 27.55 -9.81 -25.84
CA GLY A 184 27.98 -9.10 -27.05
C GLY A 184 27.30 -9.59 -28.33
N VAL A 185 26.26 -10.42 -28.25
CA VAL A 185 25.55 -10.93 -29.42
C VAL A 185 24.56 -9.86 -29.91
N SER A 186 24.73 -9.43 -31.16
CA SER A 186 23.86 -8.45 -31.80
C SER A 186 22.70 -9.13 -32.53
N SER A 187 21.49 -8.58 -32.38
CA SER A 187 20.29 -8.96 -33.12
C SER A 187 19.40 -7.74 -33.36
N CYS A 188 18.39 -7.89 -34.21
CA CYS A 188 17.55 -6.78 -34.70
C CYS A 188 18.36 -5.70 -35.46
N GLY A 189 17.67 -4.88 -36.23
CA GLY A 189 18.29 -3.87 -37.08
C GLY A 189 17.24 -3.12 -37.89
N SER A 190 17.60 -2.68 -39.10
CA SER A 190 16.66 -1.98 -39.98
C SER A 190 15.37 -2.78 -40.17
N GLY A 191 14.23 -2.08 -40.04
CA GLY A 191 12.90 -2.68 -40.04
C GLY A 191 12.45 -3.32 -38.72
N SER A 192 13.25 -3.34 -37.65
CA SER A 192 12.79 -3.75 -36.30
C SER A 192 12.09 -2.58 -35.63
N VAL A 193 10.80 -2.70 -35.31
CA VAL A 193 10.00 -1.58 -34.79
C VAL A 193 9.78 -1.68 -33.29
N TRP A 194 10.18 -0.62 -32.58
CA TRP A 194 9.80 -0.31 -31.20
C TRP A 194 8.86 0.90 -31.21
N ASP A 195 7.63 0.74 -30.72
CA ASP A 195 6.58 1.76 -30.77
C ASP A 195 6.02 2.05 -29.37
N ASP A 196 6.38 3.22 -28.85
CA ASP A 196 5.83 3.81 -27.62
C ASP A 196 4.99 5.06 -27.96
N CYS A 197 4.66 5.22 -29.24
CA CYS A 197 4.05 6.42 -29.81
C CYS A 197 2.56 6.28 -30.03
N THR A 198 2.16 5.17 -30.66
CA THR A 198 0.76 4.88 -30.98
C THR A 198 -0.08 4.86 -29.72
N ASN A 199 0.48 4.36 -28.62
CA ASN A 199 -0.09 4.50 -27.29
C ASN A 199 1.02 4.83 -26.28
N ARG A 200 1.01 6.07 -25.75
CA ARG A 200 2.07 6.60 -24.89
C ARG A 200 2.24 5.94 -23.53
N THR A 201 1.34 5.02 -23.16
CA THR A 201 1.46 4.21 -21.95
C THR A 201 1.86 2.76 -22.23
N THR A 202 1.95 2.37 -23.50
CA THR A 202 2.15 0.99 -23.93
C THR A 202 3.30 0.90 -24.92
N MET A 203 4.30 0.11 -24.56
CA MET A 203 5.40 -0.21 -25.45
C MET A 203 5.05 -1.44 -26.27
N SER A 204 5.15 -1.32 -27.59
CA SER A 204 4.84 -2.39 -28.54
C SER A 204 6.04 -2.70 -29.42
N ILE A 205 6.39 -3.98 -29.52
CA ILE A 205 7.52 -4.47 -30.29
C ILE A 205 6.99 -5.37 -31.41
N ASN A 206 7.42 -5.10 -32.64
CA ASN A 206 7.06 -5.96 -33.76
C ASN A 206 7.90 -7.25 -33.77
N MET A 207 7.40 -8.27 -33.07
CA MET A 207 8.06 -9.56 -32.93
C MET A 207 8.16 -10.36 -34.25
N THR A 208 7.42 -9.99 -35.30
CA THR A 208 7.52 -10.60 -36.64
C THR A 208 8.76 -10.11 -37.39
N GLN A 209 9.18 -8.87 -37.14
CA GLN A 209 10.36 -8.27 -37.77
C GLN A 209 11.64 -8.57 -36.99
N CYS A 210 11.57 -8.63 -35.66
CA CYS A 210 12.62 -9.18 -34.83
C CYS A 210 12.04 -10.08 -33.73
N SER A 211 12.32 -11.38 -33.79
CA SER A 211 11.82 -12.36 -32.81
C SER A 211 12.54 -12.32 -31.45
N SER A 212 13.45 -11.37 -31.24
CA SER A 212 14.18 -11.25 -29.98
C SER A 212 13.23 -10.75 -28.88
N VAL A 213 13.28 -11.40 -27.71
CA VAL A 213 12.58 -10.93 -26.50
C VAL A 213 13.07 -9.54 -26.13
N VAL A 214 12.15 -8.63 -25.83
CA VAL A 214 12.43 -7.25 -25.39
C VAL A 214 11.63 -6.95 -24.13
N ALA A 215 12.28 -6.30 -23.17
CA ALA A 215 11.78 -6.03 -21.83
C ALA A 215 11.18 -7.28 -21.16
N PHE A 216 11.77 -8.45 -21.46
CA PHE A 216 11.32 -9.74 -20.94
C PHE A 216 9.82 -10.02 -21.16
N SER A 217 9.28 -9.58 -22.30
CA SER A 217 7.86 -9.65 -22.64
C SER A 217 7.60 -10.33 -23.98
N GLN A 218 6.32 -10.59 -24.27
CA GLN A 218 5.85 -11.08 -25.57
C GLN A 218 5.69 -9.95 -26.61
N GLY A 219 6.37 -8.82 -26.40
CA GLY A 219 6.34 -7.66 -27.30
C GLY A 219 5.34 -6.58 -26.91
N VAL A 220 4.70 -6.68 -25.75
CA VAL A 220 3.86 -5.61 -25.20
C VAL A 220 4.19 -5.42 -23.72
N THR A 221 4.40 -4.17 -23.29
CA THR A 221 4.49 -3.82 -21.86
C THR A 221 3.78 -2.50 -21.56
N TYR A 222 3.42 -2.29 -20.30
CA TYR A 222 2.85 -1.02 -19.83
C TYR A 222 3.87 -0.29 -18.98
N CYS A 223 4.04 1.02 -19.20
CA CYS A 223 4.82 1.85 -18.28
C CYS A 223 4.06 1.95 -16.95
N VAL A 224 4.73 1.61 -15.84
CA VAL A 224 4.14 1.76 -14.50
C VAL A 224 4.60 3.06 -13.86
N THR A 225 5.88 3.37 -13.95
CA THR A 225 6.45 4.63 -13.45
C THR A 225 7.86 4.82 -13.98
N TYR A 226 8.40 6.03 -13.82
CA TYR A 226 9.81 6.29 -14.02
C TYR A 226 10.33 7.33 -13.03
N ILE A 227 11.63 7.31 -12.79
CA ILE A 227 12.36 8.35 -12.07
C ILE A 227 13.56 8.81 -12.89
N THR A 228 14.15 9.94 -12.51
CA THR A 228 15.29 10.52 -13.23
C THR A 228 16.47 10.75 -12.27
N LYS A 229 17.67 10.37 -12.69
CA LYS A 229 18.93 10.70 -12.02
C LYS A 229 19.91 11.26 -13.05
N GLY A 230 20.23 12.54 -12.93
CA GLY A 230 20.99 13.25 -13.97
C GLY A 230 20.23 13.24 -15.30
N SER A 231 20.84 12.69 -16.35
CA SER A 231 20.24 12.55 -17.69
C SER A 231 19.67 11.15 -17.97
N THR A 232 19.65 10.27 -16.98
CA THR A 232 19.17 8.88 -17.13
C THR A 232 17.79 8.74 -16.52
N TYR A 233 16.88 8.13 -17.27
CA TYR A 233 15.55 7.73 -16.83
C TYR A 233 15.58 6.26 -16.46
N TYR A 234 15.00 5.91 -15.31
CA TYR A 234 14.82 4.53 -14.87
C TYR A 234 13.33 4.22 -14.92
N VAL A 235 12.92 3.48 -15.95
CA VAL A 235 11.53 3.20 -16.27
C VAL A 235 11.22 1.77 -15.86
N VAL A 236 10.19 1.58 -15.04
CA VAL A 236 9.68 0.24 -14.72
C VAL A 236 8.47 -0.04 -15.60
N VAL A 237 8.57 -1.13 -16.36
CA VAL A 237 7.47 -1.62 -17.20
C VAL A 237 6.94 -2.94 -16.64
N VAL A 238 5.64 -3.16 -16.79
CA VAL A 238 4.97 -4.42 -16.45
C VAL A 238 4.60 -5.15 -17.73
N ASN A 239 4.95 -6.43 -17.79
CA ASN A 239 4.50 -7.35 -18.82
C ASN A 239 3.07 -7.81 -18.47
N PRO A 240 2.03 -7.50 -19.26
CA PRO A 240 0.67 -7.97 -19.00
C PRO A 240 0.43 -9.44 -19.42
N GLY A 241 1.35 -10.04 -20.15
CA GLY A 241 1.27 -11.42 -20.61
C GLY A 241 1.68 -12.46 -19.57
N ILE A 242 2.23 -13.57 -20.05
CA ILE A 242 2.71 -14.68 -19.21
C ILE A 242 4.05 -14.28 -18.59
N ALA A 243 4.22 -14.57 -17.30
CA ALA A 243 5.49 -14.47 -16.59
C ALA A 243 5.91 -15.88 -16.12
N ASP A 244 6.95 -16.43 -16.72
CA ASP A 244 7.47 -17.78 -16.44
C ASP A 244 8.74 -17.76 -15.56
N GLY A 245 9.31 -16.57 -15.31
CA GLY A 245 10.48 -16.39 -14.47
C GLY A 245 11.80 -16.84 -15.11
N THR A 246 11.80 -17.18 -16.39
CA THR A 246 12.99 -17.64 -17.14
C THR A 246 13.23 -16.84 -18.41
N THR A 247 12.21 -16.70 -19.25
CA THR A 247 12.22 -15.95 -20.50
C THR A 247 11.38 -14.69 -20.37
N TYR A 248 10.20 -14.84 -19.79
CA TYR A 248 9.26 -13.75 -19.57
C TYR A 248 9.15 -13.43 -18.09
N PHE A 249 9.35 -12.17 -17.75
CA PHE A 249 9.28 -11.69 -16.38
C PHE A 249 8.11 -10.72 -16.26
N ARG A 250 7.50 -10.65 -15.07
CA ARG A 250 6.37 -9.73 -14.82
C ARG A 250 6.80 -8.27 -14.93
N PHE A 251 8.04 -7.95 -14.55
CA PHE A 251 8.58 -6.60 -14.59
C PHE A 251 9.94 -6.56 -15.29
N ALA A 252 10.24 -5.42 -15.87
CA ALA A 252 11.57 -5.05 -16.31
C ALA A 252 11.86 -3.58 -15.96
N CYS A 253 13.12 -3.30 -15.64
CA CYS A 253 13.64 -1.95 -15.53
C CYS A 253 14.44 -1.59 -16.77
N LEU A 254 14.13 -0.43 -17.35
CA LEU A 254 14.81 0.15 -18.49
C LEU A 254 15.58 1.39 -18.03
N ALA A 255 16.91 1.34 -18.10
CA ALA A 255 17.75 2.54 -17.94
C ALA A 255 17.90 3.20 -19.32
N VAL A 256 17.38 4.42 -19.46
CA VAL A 256 17.25 5.12 -20.73
C VAL A 256 18.06 6.41 -20.70
N SER A 257 18.83 6.66 -21.75
CA SER A 257 19.56 7.91 -21.95
C SER A 257 19.48 8.31 -23.42
N GLN A 258 19.48 9.61 -23.69
CA GLN A 258 19.46 10.15 -25.04
C GLN A 258 20.72 10.98 -25.31
N SER A 259 21.33 10.78 -26.47
CA SER A 259 22.44 11.58 -26.97
C SER A 259 22.17 11.96 -28.42
N GLY A 260 21.91 13.24 -28.68
CA GLY A 260 21.40 13.69 -29.97
C GLY A 260 20.03 13.07 -30.27
N SER A 261 19.88 12.45 -31.44
CA SER A 261 18.67 11.70 -31.82
C SER A 261 18.69 10.25 -31.36
N THR A 262 19.83 9.72 -30.91
CA THR A 262 19.94 8.31 -30.54
C THR A 262 19.53 8.09 -29.09
N VAL A 263 18.65 7.11 -28.88
CA VAL A 263 18.21 6.68 -27.55
C VAL A 263 18.88 5.36 -27.22
N THR A 264 19.49 5.27 -26.05
CA THR A 264 20.11 4.05 -25.54
C THR A 264 19.27 3.53 -24.38
N VAL A 265 18.93 2.24 -24.42
CA VAL A 265 18.18 1.56 -23.36
C VAL A 265 18.99 0.37 -22.87
N VAL A 266 19.10 0.17 -21.56
CA VAL A 266 19.62 -1.06 -20.95
C VAL A 266 18.54 -1.68 -20.10
N GLU A 267 18.15 -2.90 -20.45
CA GLU A 267 17.13 -3.66 -19.73
C GLU A 267 17.73 -4.55 -18.64
N LYS A 268 16.95 -4.71 -17.57
CA LYS A 268 17.18 -5.67 -16.49
C LYS A 268 15.82 -6.23 -16.05
N SER A 269 15.72 -7.52 -15.79
CA SER A 269 14.48 -8.11 -15.27
C SER A 269 14.22 -7.64 -13.83
N GLY A 270 12.93 -7.52 -13.47
CA GLY A 270 12.51 -7.08 -12.16
C GLY A 270 12.74 -5.58 -11.92
N SER A 271 13.26 -5.24 -10.74
CA SER A 271 13.43 -3.87 -10.25
C SER A 271 14.68 -3.18 -10.80
N CYS A 272 14.62 -1.85 -10.85
CA CYS A 272 15.80 -1.03 -11.03
C CYS A 272 16.74 -1.21 -9.83
N GLY A 273 18.04 -1.33 -10.09
CA GLY A 273 19.04 -1.60 -9.05
C GLY A 273 20.14 -0.56 -9.00
N ALA A 274 20.79 -0.44 -7.84
CA ALA A 274 21.95 0.42 -7.65
C ALA A 274 23.02 0.20 -8.74
N GLY A 275 23.53 1.29 -9.29
CA GLY A 275 24.59 1.26 -10.30
C GLY A 275 24.13 0.86 -11.71
N GLN A 276 22.84 0.57 -11.93
CA GLN A 276 22.31 0.36 -13.27
C GLN A 276 22.54 1.62 -14.11
N ASN A 277 23.05 1.44 -15.33
CA ASN A 277 23.45 2.51 -16.23
C ASN A 277 23.12 2.13 -17.68
N THR A 278 23.38 3.04 -18.61
CA THR A 278 23.07 2.85 -20.04
C THR A 278 24.25 2.36 -20.88
N SER A 279 25.40 2.09 -20.24
CA SER A 279 26.63 1.72 -20.96
C SER A 279 26.73 0.22 -21.21
N LEU A 280 26.39 -0.60 -20.22
CA LEU A 280 26.60 -2.05 -20.22
C LEU A 280 25.35 -2.81 -19.80
N ALA A 281 25.00 -3.86 -20.55
CA ALA A 281 23.98 -4.81 -20.15
C ALA A 281 24.48 -5.71 -19.02
N GLY A 282 23.71 -5.82 -17.93
CA GLY A 282 23.97 -6.78 -16.86
C GLY A 282 23.66 -8.22 -17.30
N THR A 283 24.08 -9.20 -16.51
CA THR A 283 23.81 -10.62 -16.77
C THR A 283 22.34 -10.88 -17.05
N GLY A 284 22.03 -11.56 -18.16
CA GLY A 284 20.66 -11.86 -18.59
C GLY A 284 19.91 -10.69 -19.25
N GLY A 285 20.47 -9.48 -19.24
CA GLY A 285 19.91 -8.30 -19.90
C GLY A 285 20.49 -8.02 -21.28
N ALA A 286 20.04 -6.92 -21.86
CA ALA A 286 20.48 -6.42 -23.15
C ALA A 286 20.55 -4.89 -23.19
N LYS A 287 21.32 -4.39 -24.16
CA LYS A 287 21.42 -2.99 -24.52
C LYS A 287 20.78 -2.77 -25.88
N TYR A 288 20.05 -1.68 -26.02
CA TYR A 288 19.39 -1.26 -27.23
C TYR A 288 19.94 0.09 -27.66
N THR A 289 20.22 0.21 -28.95
CA THR A 289 20.47 1.49 -29.61
C THR A 289 19.32 1.75 -30.55
N MET A 290 18.60 2.84 -30.32
CA MET A 290 17.35 3.16 -31.00
C MET A 290 17.48 4.46 -31.77
N THR A 291 17.00 4.47 -33.01
CA THR A 291 16.96 5.64 -33.87
C THR A 291 15.51 5.97 -34.20
N PRO A 292 14.99 7.14 -33.77
CA PRO A 292 13.61 7.52 -34.04
C PRO A 292 13.43 7.86 -35.51
N TYR A 293 12.38 7.34 -36.11
CA TYR A 293 11.89 7.79 -37.42
C TYR A 293 10.55 8.55 -37.30
N GLU A 294 9.90 8.46 -36.14
CA GLU A 294 8.70 9.21 -35.78
C GLU A 294 8.81 9.61 -34.29
N THR A 295 8.44 10.83 -33.95
CA THR A 295 8.37 11.30 -32.56
C THR A 295 6.97 11.80 -32.27
N CYS A 296 6.53 11.65 -31.02
CA CYS A 296 5.18 12.00 -30.62
C CYS A 296 5.26 13.17 -29.66
N PRO A 297 4.36 14.16 -29.79
CA PRO A 297 4.40 15.33 -28.92
C PRO A 297 4.16 14.89 -27.47
N PHE A 298 5.04 15.28 -26.54
CA PHE A 298 4.77 15.14 -25.12
C PHE A 298 3.62 16.11 -24.77
N THR A 299 2.51 15.61 -24.25
CA THR A 299 1.51 16.45 -23.54
C THR A 299 1.79 16.32 -22.04
N THR A 300 1.25 17.19 -21.19
CA THR A 300 1.50 17.16 -19.73
C THR A 300 0.37 16.52 -18.91
N ASP A 301 -0.73 16.14 -19.56
CA ASP A 301 -1.92 15.60 -18.91
C ASP A 301 -1.76 14.11 -18.51
N SER A 302 -1.46 13.80 -17.25
CA SER A 302 -1.40 12.40 -16.78
C SER A 302 -2.57 11.54 -17.33
N PRO A 303 -2.33 10.26 -17.68
CA PRO A 303 -3.40 9.39 -18.15
C PRO A 303 -4.55 9.36 -17.13
N SER A 304 -5.77 9.43 -17.63
CA SER A 304 -6.97 9.49 -16.78
C SER A 304 -7.06 8.22 -15.92
N GLU A 305 -6.97 8.38 -14.60
CA GLU A 305 -7.23 7.29 -13.65
C GLU A 305 -8.66 6.76 -13.82
N PRO A 306 -8.87 5.43 -13.89
CA PRO A 306 -10.21 4.88 -13.82
C PRO A 306 -10.81 5.21 -12.45
N SER A 307 -11.96 5.88 -12.42
CA SER A 307 -12.66 6.24 -11.19
C SER A 307 -13.08 4.98 -10.43
N SER A 308 -12.42 4.71 -9.31
CA SER A 308 -12.84 3.72 -8.33
C SER A 308 -13.98 4.32 -7.49
N ASP A 309 -15.23 4.09 -7.89
CA ASP A 309 -16.43 4.52 -7.15
C ASP A 309 -16.66 3.80 -5.81
N ILE A 310 -15.68 3.00 -5.36
CA ILE A 310 -15.77 2.22 -4.11
C ILE A 310 -15.84 3.15 -2.89
N GLY A 311 -15.17 4.31 -2.91
CA GLY A 311 -15.19 5.28 -1.82
C GLY A 311 -16.56 5.94 -1.60
N LEU A 312 -17.32 6.19 -2.68
CA LEU A 312 -18.65 6.80 -2.61
C LEU A 312 -19.68 5.80 -2.05
N ILE A 313 -19.55 4.52 -2.40
CA ILE A 313 -20.44 3.45 -1.94
C ILE A 313 -20.27 3.21 -0.43
N ILE A 314 -19.04 3.22 0.09
CA ILE A 314 -18.79 3.03 1.53
C ILE A 314 -19.34 4.22 2.34
N GLY A 315 -19.17 5.45 1.86
CA GLY A 315 -19.69 6.65 2.53
C GLY A 315 -21.22 6.65 2.67
N ILE A 316 -21.94 6.21 1.64
CA ILE A 316 -23.41 6.12 1.65
C ILE A 316 -23.90 5.03 2.61
N VAL A 317 -23.24 3.87 2.65
CA VAL A 317 -23.63 2.75 3.52
C VAL A 317 -23.42 3.09 5.00
N VAL A 318 -22.30 3.73 5.35
CA VAL A 318 -22.04 4.17 6.73
C VAL A 318 -23.00 5.28 7.16
N GLY A 319 -23.30 6.24 6.27
CA GLY A 319 -24.27 7.29 6.54
C GLY A 319 -25.69 6.76 6.82
N LEU A 320 -26.14 5.77 6.04
CA LEU A 320 -27.45 5.13 6.24
C LEU A 320 -27.52 4.34 7.55
N LEU A 321 -26.45 3.64 7.92
CA LEU A 321 -26.37 2.92 9.20
C LEU A 321 -26.48 3.86 10.40
N VAL A 322 -25.79 4.99 10.38
CA VAL A 322 -25.87 5.99 11.45
C VAL A 322 -27.27 6.59 11.56
N LEU A 323 -27.93 6.88 10.43
CA LEU A 323 -29.31 7.40 10.43
C LEU A 323 -30.32 6.38 10.98
N LEU A 324 -30.16 5.10 10.68
CA LEU A 324 -31.01 4.03 11.24
C LEU A 324 -30.84 3.90 12.77
N ILE A 325 -29.60 4.00 13.27
CA ILE A 325 -29.31 3.96 14.71
C ILE A 325 -29.94 5.16 15.41
N ILE A 326 -29.79 6.37 14.86
CA ILE A 326 -30.40 7.59 15.42
C ILE A 326 -31.93 7.45 15.44
N GLY A 327 -32.54 6.96 14.35
CA GLY A 327 -33.97 6.70 14.28
C GLY A 327 -34.46 5.72 15.34
N ALA A 328 -33.72 4.62 15.57
CA ALA A 328 -34.04 3.64 16.60
C ALA A 328 -33.93 4.22 18.02
N VAL A 329 -32.91 5.01 18.31
CA VAL A 329 -32.72 5.67 19.61
C VAL A 329 -33.83 6.69 19.87
N VAL A 330 -34.16 7.54 18.90
CA VAL A 330 -35.25 8.51 19.02
C VAL A 330 -36.60 7.81 19.20
N GLY A 331 -36.85 6.76 18.41
CA GLY A 331 -38.05 5.92 18.54
C GLY A 331 -38.18 5.29 19.93
N TYR A 332 -37.09 4.74 20.47
CA TYR A 332 -37.04 4.17 21.81
C TYR A 332 -37.29 5.24 22.90
N CYS A 333 -36.71 6.43 22.78
CA CYS A 333 -36.92 7.55 23.70
C CYS A 333 -38.40 8.01 23.71
N ILE A 334 -39.03 8.12 22.55
CA ILE A 334 -40.46 8.47 22.44
C ILE A 334 -41.33 7.38 23.04
N TYR A 335 -41.05 6.11 22.74
CA TYR A 335 -41.77 4.96 23.29
C TYR A 335 -41.71 4.94 24.82
N LYS A 336 -40.51 5.13 25.39
CA LYS A 336 -40.31 5.17 26.85
C LYS A 336 -41.07 6.33 27.49
N LYS A 337 -41.06 7.52 26.89
CA LYS A 337 -41.80 8.68 27.38
C LYS A 337 -43.32 8.44 27.39
N LYS A 338 -43.85 7.81 26.35
CA LYS A 338 -45.28 7.49 26.23
C LYS A 338 -45.72 6.40 27.22
N LYS A 339 -44.88 5.37 27.43
CA LYS A 339 -45.14 4.31 28.43
C LYS A 339 -45.17 4.87 29.85
N ASN A 340 -44.26 5.78 30.20
CA ASN A 340 -44.25 6.42 31.52
C ASN A 340 -45.51 7.27 31.75
N GLN A 341 -46.00 7.97 30.72
CA GLN A 341 -47.25 8.75 30.85
C GLN A 341 -48.48 7.87 31.10
N ILE A 342 -48.54 6.68 30.49
CA ILE A 342 -49.63 5.72 30.74
C ILE A 342 -49.53 5.17 32.16
N TYR A 343 -48.32 4.78 32.59
CA TYR A 343 -48.08 4.28 33.95
C TYR A 343 -48.42 5.31 35.04
N ASP A 344 -48.06 6.59 34.83
CA ASP A 344 -48.39 7.67 35.76
C ASP A 344 -49.89 8.00 35.79
N ARG A 345 -50.62 7.78 34.69
CA ARG A 345 -52.08 7.96 34.62
C ARG A 345 -52.81 6.85 35.39
N GLU A 346 -52.42 5.60 35.20
CA GLU A 346 -52.97 4.45 35.95
C GLU A 346 -52.67 4.55 37.45
N LYS A 347 -51.47 5.03 37.82
CA LYS A 347 -51.11 5.26 39.23
C LYS A 347 -51.96 6.35 39.90
N LYS A 348 -52.33 7.41 39.17
CA LYS A 348 -53.19 8.48 39.67
C LYS A 348 -54.66 8.04 39.81
N GLU A 349 -55.15 7.22 38.87
CA GLU A 349 -56.51 6.66 38.96
C GLU A 349 -56.64 5.66 40.13
N ASN A 350 -55.62 4.83 40.37
CA ASN A 350 -55.59 3.91 41.52
C ASN A 350 -55.46 4.62 42.88
N ALA A 351 -54.77 5.77 42.93
CA ALA A 351 -54.66 6.58 44.16
C ALA A 351 -55.99 7.26 44.54
N ASN A 352 -56.78 7.70 43.56
CA ASN A 352 -58.08 8.31 43.80
C ASN A 352 -59.14 7.30 44.29
N TYR A 353 -59.06 6.03 43.88
CA TYR A 353 -59.94 4.96 44.37
C TYR A 353 -59.76 4.66 45.87
N LEU A 354 -58.55 4.82 46.39
CA LEU A 354 -58.23 4.60 47.82
C LEU A 354 -58.67 5.76 48.72
N GLN A 355 -58.84 6.98 48.20
CA GLN A 355 -59.32 8.14 48.97
C GLN A 355 -60.85 8.26 49.02
N GLY A 356 -61.59 7.65 48.07
CA GLY A 356 -63.06 7.65 48.06
C GLY A 356 -63.73 6.67 49.04
N SER A 357 -62.95 5.86 49.75
CA SER A 357 -63.44 4.72 50.55
C SER A 357 -63.25 4.88 52.07
N ARG A 358 -63.38 6.11 52.61
CA ARG A 358 -63.41 6.32 54.08
C ARG A 358 -64.83 6.61 54.56
N PRO A 359 -65.46 5.73 55.37
CA PRO A 359 -66.75 6.03 55.98
C PRO A 359 -66.59 7.10 57.07
N PRO A 360 -67.64 7.92 57.33
CA PRO A 360 -67.56 9.00 58.30
C PRO A 360 -67.51 8.43 59.73
N LEU A 361 -66.48 8.83 60.48
CA LEU A 361 -66.33 8.57 61.90
C LEU A 361 -67.28 9.49 62.68
N TYR A 362 -68.21 8.85 63.38
CA TYR A 362 -69.11 9.43 64.38
C TYR A 362 -68.29 10.14 65.47
N SER A 363 -68.50 11.44 65.66
CA SER A 363 -68.06 12.18 66.85
C SER A 363 -69.25 12.39 67.78
N GLY A 364 -69.24 11.71 68.92
CA GLY A 364 -70.18 11.92 70.01
C GLY A 364 -70.01 13.31 70.63
N ILE A 365 -71.14 13.97 70.88
CA ILE A 365 -71.25 15.18 71.68
C ILE A 365 -71.78 14.78 73.05
N SER A 366 -71.05 15.22 74.07
CA SER A 366 -71.37 15.18 75.48
C SER A 366 -72.42 16.24 75.87
N SER A 367 -73.47 15.81 76.55
CA SER A 367 -74.07 16.46 77.74
C SER A 367 -75.21 15.60 78.27
#